data_AF-A0A2V8PC06-F1
#
_entry.id   AF-A0A2V8PC06-F1
#
_cell.length_a   1.000
_cell.length_b   1.000
_cell.length_c   1.000
_cell.angle_alpha   90.00
_cell.angle_beta   90.00
_cell.angle_gamma   90.00
#
_symmetry.space_group_name_H-M   'P 1'
#
loop_
_entity.id
_entity.type
_entity.pdbx_description
1 polymer ?
#
loop_
_entity_poly.entity_id
_entity_poly.type
_entity_poly.pdbx_seq_one_letter_code
_entity_poly.pdbx_strand_id
1 'polypeptide(L)'
;MNLIILNPDGSVMRRFLGPSGDARNTFAFAAEGAGVYSINMVNPGDQATSYELLLQKIVSLDERLQPGAWSDPNPSPRIQALRKQVASGQTNTESFWKEVAAQGTPLIEPLNDDYRLVTFLWHQLHDTRNVLVAGSFQLPGTTVDNVMHRIPNSDVWYLTLKMPKGARFSYVLSPNDPLVSDGPRASQNRATAQADLLNPRRLDCPAGASKFRCQSVAELPEAAPQSWTINKTGTVEGRVEKHSIKSEIQKIERSFSVYTPPDYKSDGRPDALLVLFDEVDYLSSDRQTLTTLNNLIVASKIPPTIVVLVGNVGNRRLVDLVANPEFGEFVATELVPWVRTHYNVTVSRRRLPLAVTVRAGSQPHTWLCVTPRCLATC
;
A
#
# COMPACT_ATOMS: atom_id res chain seq x y z
N MET A 1 35.64 11.43 37.83
CA MET A 1 34.49 11.70 38.74
C MET A 1 33.41 10.68 38.46
N ASN A 2 32.81 10.08 39.49
CA ASN A 2 31.70 9.15 39.36
C ASN A 2 30.46 9.74 40.05
N LEU A 3 29.30 9.60 39.43
CA LEU A 3 28.02 10.01 40.00
C LEU A 3 27.26 8.77 40.46
N ILE A 4 26.88 8.75 41.74
CA ILE A 4 26.20 7.63 42.39
C ILE A 4 24.83 8.12 42.85
N ILE A 5 23.78 7.48 42.37
CA ILE A 5 22.42 7.70 42.86
C ILE A 5 22.18 6.71 44.00
N LEU A 6 21.71 7.21 45.14
CA LEU A 6 21.31 6.41 46.28
C LEU A 6 19.80 6.40 46.44
N ASN A 7 19.28 5.24 46.82
CA ASN A 7 17.90 5.04 47.25
C ASN A 7 17.62 5.75 48.59
N PRO A 8 16.34 5.91 48.98
CA PRO A 8 15.97 6.50 50.27
C PRO A 8 16.52 5.77 51.51
N ASP A 9 16.83 4.48 51.38
CA ASP A 9 17.46 3.66 52.43
C ASP A 9 19.01 3.77 52.44
N GLY A 10 19.59 4.57 51.55
CA GLY A 10 21.04 4.75 51.41
C GLY A 10 21.73 3.69 50.54
N SER A 11 21.02 2.67 50.05
CA SER A 11 21.58 1.69 49.12
C SER A 11 21.87 2.30 47.74
N VAL A 12 22.84 1.74 47.02
CA VAL A 12 23.23 2.25 45.69
C VAL A 12 22.18 1.84 44.65
N MET A 13 21.53 2.83 44.05
CA MET A 13 20.57 2.63 42.97
C MET A 13 21.27 2.50 41.61
N ARG A 14 22.13 3.47 41.27
CA ARG A 14 22.78 3.52 39.96
C ARG A 14 24.12 4.25 40.01
N ARG A 15 25.05 3.87 39.14
CA ARG A 15 26.36 4.52 38.98
C ARG A 15 26.50 5.02 37.55
N PHE A 16 26.98 6.24 37.40
CA PHE A 16 27.31 6.86 36.12
C PHE A 16 28.78 7.28 36.14
N LEU A 17 29.46 7.05 35.02
CA LEU A 17 30.79 7.59 34.79
C LEU A 17 30.66 9.07 34.44
N GLY A 18 31.40 9.93 35.14
CA GLY A 18 31.46 11.35 34.81
C GLY A 18 32.15 11.59 33.45
N PRO A 19 32.04 12.81 32.92
CA PRO A 19 32.68 13.19 31.67
C PRO A 19 34.21 13.09 31.76
N SER A 20 34.85 12.87 30.60
CA SER A 20 36.30 12.99 30.44
C SER A 20 36.66 14.44 30.10
N GLY A 21 37.59 15.04 30.86
CA GLY A 21 37.95 16.46 30.70
C GLY A 21 36.76 17.40 30.93
N ASP A 22 36.65 18.44 30.10
CA ASP A 22 35.61 19.48 30.19
C ASP A 22 34.28 19.09 29.49
N ALA A 23 34.10 17.82 29.12
CA ALA A 23 32.90 17.37 28.42
C ALA A 23 31.65 17.48 29.32
N ARG A 24 30.48 17.63 28.70
CA ARG A 24 29.17 17.60 29.37
C ARG A 24 28.47 16.28 29.06
N ASN A 25 28.11 15.52 30.09
CA ASN A 25 27.34 14.30 29.95
C ASN A 25 25.93 14.49 30.51
N THR A 26 24.93 14.02 29.77
CA THR A 26 23.53 13.97 30.22
C THR A 26 23.19 12.57 30.69
N PHE A 27 22.55 12.45 31.85
CA PHE A 27 22.11 11.18 32.42
C PHE A 27 20.66 11.26 32.87
N ALA A 28 19.98 10.12 32.91
CA ALA A 28 18.62 10.01 33.42
C ALA A 28 18.47 8.77 34.32
N PHE A 29 17.70 8.90 35.40
CA PHE A 29 17.24 7.81 36.24
C PHE A 29 15.76 8.00 36.57
N ALA A 30 15.09 6.93 37.02
CA ALA A 30 13.69 6.97 37.42
C ALA A 30 13.59 6.45 38.85
N ALA A 31 13.00 7.24 39.75
CA ALA A 31 12.71 6.76 41.11
C ALA A 31 11.74 5.59 41.06
N GLU A 32 12.08 4.49 41.72
CA GLU A 32 11.24 3.27 41.78
C GLU A 32 10.16 3.34 42.86
N GLY A 33 10.29 4.27 43.80
CA GLY A 33 9.32 4.49 44.88
C GLY A 33 9.40 5.91 45.44
N ALA A 34 8.51 6.21 46.40
CA ALA A 34 8.52 7.49 47.09
C ALA A 34 9.70 7.58 48.09
N GLY A 35 10.29 8.76 48.22
CA GLY A 35 11.34 9.02 49.20
C GLY A 35 12.37 10.05 48.73
N VAL A 36 13.38 10.29 49.57
CA VAL A 36 14.47 11.23 49.27
C VAL A 36 15.64 10.45 48.68
N TYR A 37 15.88 10.64 47.38
CA TYR A 37 17.05 10.10 46.70
C TYR A 37 18.23 11.07 46.84
N SER A 38 19.43 10.54 46.97
CA SER A 38 20.66 11.35 47.08
C SER A 38 21.55 11.17 45.85
N ILE A 39 22.18 12.26 45.41
CA ILE A 39 23.16 12.26 44.33
C ILE A 39 24.53 12.50 44.93
N ASN A 40 25.36 11.47 44.95
CA ASN A 40 26.72 11.53 45.48
C ASN A 40 27.73 11.63 44.33
N MET A 41 28.58 12.64 44.38
CA MET A 41 29.68 12.80 43.45
C MET A 41 30.98 12.37 44.13
N VAL A 42 31.67 11.40 43.53
CA VAL A 42 32.89 10.82 44.06
C VAL A 42 34.03 11.09 43.09
N ASN A 43 35.02 11.87 43.54
CA ASN A 43 36.25 12.07 42.81
C ASN A 43 37.23 10.94 43.19
N PRO A 44 37.52 9.97 42.30
CA PRO A 44 38.42 8.88 42.64
C PRO A 44 39.91 9.27 42.56
N GLY A 45 40.24 10.47 42.09
CA GLY A 45 41.60 10.96 42.00
C GLY A 45 41.97 11.93 43.13
N ASP A 46 43.27 12.08 43.37
CA ASP A 46 43.82 12.87 44.49
C ASP A 46 43.84 14.39 44.22
N GLN A 47 43.56 14.81 42.99
CA GLN A 47 43.53 16.23 42.60
C GLN A 47 42.15 16.85 42.86
N ALA A 48 42.13 18.07 43.38
CA ALA A 48 40.90 18.85 43.54
C ALA A 48 40.27 19.14 42.16
N THR A 49 38.96 18.93 42.03
CA THR A 49 38.22 19.15 40.78
C THR A 49 36.93 19.93 41.07
N SER A 50 36.54 20.79 40.13
CA SER A 50 35.26 21.53 40.17
C SER A 50 34.28 20.91 39.20
N TYR A 51 33.00 20.95 39.54
CA TYR A 51 31.93 20.40 38.72
C TYR A 51 30.66 21.24 38.85
N GLU A 52 29.82 21.15 37.83
CA GLU A 52 28.49 21.75 37.80
C GLU A 52 27.46 20.64 37.53
N LEU A 53 26.44 20.56 38.39
CA LEU A 53 25.31 19.65 38.20
C LEU A 53 24.06 20.49 37.92
N LEU A 54 23.49 20.31 36.72
CA LEU A 54 22.26 20.97 36.33
C LEU A 54 21.12 19.94 36.27
N LEU A 55 20.10 20.15 37.10
CA LEU A 55 18.84 19.41 37.00
C LEU A 55 18.03 19.99 35.82
N GLN A 56 18.01 19.28 34.69
CA GLN A 56 17.31 19.76 33.49
C GLN A 56 15.78 19.71 33.62
N LYS A 57 15.24 18.57 34.08
CA LYS A 57 13.80 18.35 34.20
C LYS A 57 13.51 17.22 35.18
N ILE A 58 12.44 17.37 35.96
CA ILE A 58 11.78 16.25 36.65
C ILE A 58 10.43 16.04 35.94
N VAL A 59 10.16 14.80 35.52
CA VAL A 59 8.91 14.41 34.87
C VAL A 59 8.21 13.35 35.70
N SER A 60 6.88 13.37 35.73
CA SER A 60 6.12 12.28 36.34
C SER A 60 6.24 10.99 35.50
N LEU A 61 5.89 9.84 36.11
CA LEU A 61 5.82 8.59 35.36
C LEU A 61 4.81 8.70 34.20
N ASP A 62 3.66 9.33 34.44
CA ASP A 62 2.65 9.56 33.42
C ASP A 62 3.20 10.40 32.26
N GLU A 63 3.89 11.51 32.54
CA GLU A 63 4.50 12.35 31.49
C GLU A 63 5.62 11.62 30.74
N ARG A 64 6.39 10.76 31.42
CA ARG A 64 7.43 9.94 30.79
C ARG A 64 6.85 8.88 29.85
N LEU A 65 5.71 8.30 30.22
CA LEU A 65 5.04 7.25 29.46
C LEU A 65 4.04 7.81 28.44
N GLN A 66 3.73 9.11 28.50
CA GLN A 66 2.96 9.78 27.46
C GLN A 66 3.70 9.65 26.13
N PRO A 67 3.05 9.12 25.08
CA PRO A 67 3.60 9.13 23.74
C PRO A 67 3.95 10.57 23.37
N GLY A 68 5.13 10.78 22.77
CA GLY A 68 5.51 12.08 22.26
C GLY A 68 4.42 12.66 21.35
N ALA A 69 4.24 13.98 21.38
CA ALA A 69 3.29 14.64 20.47
C ALA A 69 3.65 14.30 19.03
N TRP A 70 2.65 13.83 18.27
CA TRP A 70 2.85 13.52 16.86
C TRP A 70 3.31 14.77 16.09
N SER A 71 4.46 14.63 15.43
CA SER A 71 5.02 15.63 14.53
C SER A 71 4.85 15.16 13.09
N ASP A 72 4.15 15.95 12.28
CA ASP A 72 3.95 15.65 10.87
C ASP A 72 5.26 15.77 10.09
N PRO A 73 5.80 14.68 9.51
CA PRO A 73 7.01 14.77 8.69
C PRO A 73 6.75 15.56 7.40
N ASN A 74 5.50 15.56 6.94
CA ASN A 74 5.05 16.25 5.73
C ASN A 74 3.81 17.10 6.11
N PRO A 75 3.99 18.30 6.68
CA PRO A 75 2.86 19.06 7.21
C PRO A 75 1.96 19.61 6.10
N SER A 76 0.70 19.20 6.10
CA SER A 76 -0.35 19.79 5.26
C SER A 76 -0.73 21.19 5.78
N PRO A 77 -0.67 22.25 4.94
CA PRO A 77 -1.15 23.58 5.31
C PRO A 77 -2.58 23.59 5.84
N ARG A 78 -3.50 22.86 5.19
CA ARG A 78 -4.90 22.78 5.62
C ARG A 78 -5.05 22.08 6.98
N ILE A 79 -4.32 21.00 7.23
CA ILE A 79 -4.32 20.36 8.55
C ILE A 79 -3.69 21.25 9.62
N GLN A 80 -2.60 21.96 9.31
CA GLN A 80 -1.99 22.89 10.25
C GLN A 80 -2.93 24.03 10.64
N ALA A 81 -3.68 24.58 9.68
CA ALA A 81 -4.68 25.60 9.95
C ALA A 81 -5.77 25.06 10.89
N LEU A 82 -6.29 23.85 10.62
CA LEU A 82 -7.27 23.21 11.48
C LEU A 82 -6.73 22.92 12.89
N ARG A 83 -5.48 22.43 13.01
CA ARG A 83 -4.82 22.21 14.31
C ARG A 83 -4.72 23.51 15.10
N LYS A 84 -4.35 24.63 14.47
CA LYS A 84 -4.29 25.95 15.12
C LYS A 84 -5.68 26.44 15.56
N GLN A 85 -6.68 26.29 14.70
CA GLN A 85 -8.08 26.61 15.03
C GLN A 85 -8.54 25.85 16.27
N VAL A 86 -8.41 24.51 16.27
CA VAL A 86 -8.83 23.66 17.39
C VAL A 86 -8.04 23.97 18.67
N ALA A 87 -6.73 24.21 18.56
CA ALA A 87 -5.89 24.60 19.69
C ALA A 87 -6.27 25.96 20.30
N SER A 88 -6.89 26.85 19.51
CA SER A 88 -7.43 28.14 20.00
C SER A 88 -8.79 28.02 20.70
N GLY A 89 -9.33 26.80 20.83
CA GLY A 89 -10.61 26.51 21.46
C GLY A 89 -11.80 26.44 20.49
N GLN A 90 -11.59 26.72 19.20
CA GLN A 90 -12.61 26.58 18.16
C GLN A 90 -12.67 25.11 17.67
N THR A 91 -13.27 24.24 18.48
CA THR A 91 -13.26 22.78 18.26
C THR A 91 -14.32 22.27 17.27
N ASN A 92 -15.25 23.11 16.80
CA ASN A 92 -16.23 22.71 15.79
C ASN A 92 -15.56 22.54 14.41
N THR A 93 -15.74 21.37 13.80
CA THR A 93 -15.16 20.93 12.52
C THR A 93 -16.18 20.82 11.39
N GLU A 94 -17.45 21.19 11.60
CA GLU A 94 -18.52 21.06 10.59
C GLU A 94 -18.22 21.82 9.29
N SER A 95 -17.69 23.04 9.40
CA SER A 95 -17.31 23.84 8.23
C SER A 95 -16.21 23.16 7.42
N PHE A 96 -15.22 22.58 8.11
CA PHE A 96 -14.15 21.79 7.50
C PHE A 96 -14.71 20.57 6.77
N TRP A 97 -15.58 19.79 7.40
CA TRP A 97 -16.17 18.61 6.75
C TRP A 97 -17.08 18.96 5.57
N LYS A 98 -17.80 20.08 5.63
CA LYS A 98 -18.60 20.58 4.50
C LYS A 98 -17.71 20.95 3.31
N GLU A 99 -16.57 21.59 3.56
CA GLU A 99 -15.59 21.91 2.52
C GLU A 99 -14.95 20.64 1.93
N VAL A 100 -14.52 19.71 2.78
CA VAL A 100 -13.95 18.42 2.34
C VAL A 100 -14.95 17.63 1.52
N ALA A 101 -16.23 17.59 1.90
CA ALA A 101 -17.27 16.91 1.13
C ALA A 101 -17.52 17.55 -0.24
N ALA A 102 -17.37 18.88 -0.35
CA ALA A 102 -17.51 19.58 -1.62
C ALA A 102 -16.29 19.39 -2.54
N GLN A 103 -15.09 19.33 -1.97
CA GLN A 103 -13.84 19.15 -2.72
C GLN A 103 -13.56 17.66 -3.07
N GLY A 104 -13.99 16.75 -2.20
CA GLY A 104 -13.65 15.33 -2.23
C GLY A 104 -12.33 15.01 -1.53
N THR A 105 -12.07 13.71 -1.37
CA THR A 105 -10.83 13.17 -0.76
C THR A 105 -10.06 12.27 -1.73
N PRO A 106 -8.75 12.04 -1.49
CA PRO A 106 -7.92 12.69 -0.47
C PRO A 106 -7.67 14.17 -0.80
N LEU A 107 -7.27 14.96 0.19
CA LEU A 107 -6.83 16.34 -0.08
C LEU A 107 -5.46 16.29 -0.75
N ILE A 108 -5.28 17.12 -1.78
CA ILE A 108 -4.05 17.20 -2.55
C ILE A 108 -3.55 18.64 -2.50
N GLU A 109 -2.34 18.83 -1.97
CA GLU A 109 -1.70 20.12 -1.82
C GLU A 109 -0.30 20.11 -2.49
N PRO A 110 0.19 21.27 -2.99
CA PRO A 110 1.53 21.37 -3.54
C PRO A 110 2.60 21.15 -2.45
N LEU A 111 3.69 20.46 -2.79
CA LEU A 111 4.89 20.38 -1.95
C LEU A 111 6.09 21.03 -2.65
N ASN A 112 6.41 20.55 -3.84
CA ASN A 112 7.46 21.08 -4.72
C ASN A 112 7.25 20.62 -6.16
N ASP A 113 8.25 20.80 -7.01
CA ASP A 113 8.17 20.47 -8.44
C ASP A 113 8.00 18.99 -8.74
N ASP A 114 8.35 18.08 -7.83
CA ASP A 114 8.31 16.63 -8.06
C ASP A 114 7.24 15.91 -7.24
N TYR A 115 6.77 16.53 -6.16
CA TYR A 115 5.92 15.89 -5.17
C TYR A 115 4.70 16.73 -4.81
N ARG A 116 3.68 16.03 -4.30
CA ARG A 116 2.47 16.59 -3.69
C ARG A 116 2.32 16.04 -2.28
N LEU A 117 1.65 16.81 -1.44
CA LEU A 117 1.10 16.31 -0.18
C LEU A 117 -0.25 15.67 -0.47
N VAL A 118 -0.43 14.44 -0.03
CA VAL A 118 -1.70 13.72 -0.11
C VAL A 118 -2.16 13.42 1.30
N THR A 119 -3.25 14.08 1.71
CA THR A 119 -3.82 13.93 3.05
C THR A 119 -5.09 13.10 2.98
N PHE A 120 -5.01 11.90 3.56
CA PHE A 120 -6.16 11.04 3.81
C PHE A 120 -6.88 11.52 5.06
N LEU A 121 -8.20 11.42 5.06
CA LEU A 121 -9.05 11.90 6.15
C LEU A 121 -10.01 10.82 6.60
N TRP A 122 -10.34 10.83 7.89
CA TRP A 122 -11.42 10.02 8.44
C TRP A 122 -12.23 10.85 9.44
N HIS A 123 -13.54 10.88 9.22
CA HIS A 123 -14.50 11.57 10.08
C HIS A 123 -14.98 10.63 11.18
N GLN A 124 -14.60 10.93 12.43
CA GLN A 124 -14.96 10.10 13.57
C GLN A 124 -16.43 10.28 13.97
N LEU A 125 -17.32 9.48 13.36
CA LEU A 125 -18.74 9.42 13.71
C LEU A 125 -19.05 8.43 14.85
N HIS A 126 -18.15 7.47 15.09
CA HIS A 126 -18.27 6.42 16.10
C HIS A 126 -16.93 6.19 16.83
N ASP A 127 -16.90 5.29 17.82
CA ASP A 127 -15.65 4.99 18.53
C ASP A 127 -14.57 4.49 17.55
N THR A 128 -13.46 5.23 17.52
CA THR A 128 -12.34 5.01 16.60
C THR A 128 -11.06 5.12 17.40
N ARG A 129 -10.24 4.05 17.38
CA ARG A 129 -8.97 3.93 18.12
C ARG A 129 -7.76 4.06 17.23
N ASN A 130 -7.90 3.66 15.96
CA ASN A 130 -6.91 3.87 14.91
C ASN A 130 -7.63 3.86 13.56
N VAL A 131 -6.95 4.34 12.51
CA VAL A 131 -7.39 4.17 11.13
C VAL A 131 -6.17 3.85 10.29
N LEU A 132 -6.11 2.67 9.70
CA LEU A 132 -5.05 2.30 8.77
C LEU A 132 -5.41 2.74 7.34
N VAL A 133 -4.46 3.39 6.67
CA VAL A 133 -4.51 3.62 5.22
C VAL A 133 -3.80 2.46 4.53
N ALA A 134 -4.51 1.71 3.69
CA ALA A 134 -3.90 0.63 2.91
C ALA A 134 -4.14 0.89 1.42
N GLY A 135 -3.08 0.86 0.62
CA GLY A 135 -3.19 1.11 -0.81
C GLY A 135 -2.24 0.29 -1.66
N SER A 136 -2.29 0.56 -2.96
CA SER A 136 -1.42 -0.02 -3.98
C SER A 136 -0.01 0.58 -4.02
N PHE A 137 0.32 1.42 -3.03
CA PHE A 137 1.65 2.00 -2.82
C PHE A 137 2.32 1.33 -1.62
N GLN A 138 3.65 1.29 -1.64
CA GLN A 138 4.47 0.92 -0.49
C GLN A 138 5.17 2.19 -0.01
N LEU A 139 5.03 2.50 1.28
CA LEU A 139 5.87 3.50 1.90
C LEU A 139 7.13 2.82 2.43
N PRO A 140 8.31 3.47 2.35
CA PRO A 140 9.48 3.02 3.09
C PRO A 140 9.15 3.05 4.58
N GLY A 141 9.17 1.89 5.26
CA GLY A 141 8.86 1.81 6.69
C GLY A 141 8.03 0.58 7.08
N THR A 142 7.46 0.63 8.28
CA THR A 142 6.59 -0.43 8.83
C THR A 142 5.12 -0.10 8.56
N THR A 143 4.22 -1.08 8.67
CA THR A 143 2.75 -0.87 8.54
C THR A 143 2.20 0.17 9.52
N VAL A 144 2.92 0.47 10.60
CA VAL A 144 2.58 1.49 11.60
C VAL A 144 2.65 2.91 11.02
N ASP A 145 3.47 3.14 10.00
CA ASP A 145 3.64 4.46 9.36
C ASP A 145 2.42 4.88 8.51
N ASN A 146 1.48 3.97 8.29
CA ASN A 146 0.25 4.21 7.55
C ASN A 146 -0.99 4.41 8.45
N VAL A 147 -0.80 4.54 9.76
CA VAL A 147 -1.90 4.78 10.70
C VAL A 147 -2.15 6.29 10.80
N MET A 148 -3.42 6.69 10.75
CA MET A 148 -3.82 8.09 10.92
C MET A 148 -3.66 8.55 12.36
N HIS A 149 -3.44 9.85 12.50
CA HIS A 149 -3.41 10.55 13.78
C HIS A 149 -4.65 11.42 13.93
N ARG A 150 -5.20 11.44 15.14
CA ARG A 150 -6.31 12.32 15.48
C ARG A 150 -5.79 13.71 15.83
N ILE A 151 -6.40 14.75 15.29
CA ILE A 151 -6.20 16.11 15.80
C ILE A 151 -6.83 16.17 17.20
N PRO A 152 -6.06 16.50 18.27
CA PRO A 152 -6.58 16.52 19.64
C PRO A 152 -7.85 17.36 19.76
N ASN A 153 -8.82 16.90 20.55
CA ASN A 153 -10.09 17.58 20.80
C ASN A 153 -10.95 17.85 19.53
N SER A 154 -10.85 16.99 18.52
CA SER A 154 -11.66 17.08 17.29
C SER A 154 -12.11 15.68 16.83
N ASP A 155 -12.97 15.61 15.82
CA ASP A 155 -13.39 14.37 15.16
C ASP A 155 -12.56 14.03 13.90
N VAL A 156 -11.43 14.71 13.68
CA VAL A 156 -10.62 14.59 12.47
C VAL A 156 -9.41 13.70 12.68
N TRP A 157 -9.38 12.60 11.94
CA TRP A 157 -8.21 11.74 11.77
C TRP A 157 -7.58 12.00 10.41
N TYR A 158 -6.25 12.00 10.34
CA TYR A 158 -5.54 12.24 9.09
C TYR A 158 -4.21 11.50 9.01
N LEU A 159 -3.75 11.30 7.77
CA LEU A 159 -2.38 10.93 7.45
C LEU A 159 -1.95 11.73 6.23
N THR A 160 -0.83 12.44 6.30
CA THR A 160 -0.28 13.19 5.15
C THR A 160 0.97 12.51 4.64
N LEU A 161 0.92 12.11 3.37
CA LEU A 161 2.02 11.43 2.68
C LEU A 161 2.58 12.31 1.57
N LYS A 162 3.90 12.29 1.42
CA LYS A 162 4.59 12.84 0.25
C LYS A 162 4.51 11.84 -0.89
N MET A 163 3.84 12.20 -1.99
CA MET A 163 3.67 11.33 -3.16
C MET A 163 4.23 11.99 -4.43
N PRO A 164 4.82 11.23 -5.37
CA PRO A 164 5.23 11.79 -6.67
C PRO A 164 4.04 12.46 -7.37
N LYS A 165 4.23 13.64 -7.96
CA LYS A 165 3.15 14.44 -8.55
C LYS A 165 2.31 13.72 -9.61
N GLY A 166 2.91 12.74 -10.30
CA GLY A 166 2.23 11.92 -11.31
C GLY A 166 1.57 10.65 -10.78
N ALA A 167 1.45 10.49 -9.47
CA ALA A 167 0.95 9.25 -8.87
C ALA A 167 -0.54 9.02 -9.17
N ARG A 168 -0.86 7.75 -9.45
CA ARG A 168 -2.23 7.22 -9.50
C ARG A 168 -2.24 5.90 -8.74
N PHE A 169 -3.11 5.76 -7.75
CA PHE A 169 -3.15 4.58 -6.89
C PHE A 169 -4.55 4.36 -6.30
N SER A 170 -4.86 3.10 -6.00
CA SER A 170 -6.02 2.75 -5.18
C SER A 170 -5.68 2.66 -3.70
N TYR A 171 -6.66 2.93 -2.84
CA TYR A 171 -6.57 2.81 -1.38
C TYR A 171 -7.91 2.49 -0.72
N VAL A 172 -7.84 2.01 0.52
CA VAL A 172 -8.95 1.81 1.47
C VAL A 172 -8.59 2.38 2.82
N LEU A 173 -9.60 2.70 3.61
CA LEU A 173 -9.48 3.11 5.01
C LEU A 173 -9.99 1.97 5.90
N SER A 174 -9.22 1.59 6.91
CA SER A 174 -9.55 0.50 7.84
C SER A 174 -9.58 1.05 9.27
N PRO A 175 -10.72 1.57 9.75
CA PRO A 175 -10.86 2.03 11.13
C PRO A 175 -10.84 0.84 12.10
N ASN A 176 -10.21 1.01 13.26
CA ASN A 176 -10.06 -0.02 14.30
C ASN A 176 -9.37 -1.30 13.76
N ASP A 177 -8.38 -1.13 12.89
CA ASP A 177 -7.57 -2.25 12.39
C ASP A 177 -6.70 -2.82 13.53
N PRO A 178 -6.56 -4.14 13.65
CA PRO A 178 -5.76 -4.74 14.72
C PRO A 178 -4.25 -4.63 14.47
N LEU A 179 -3.81 -4.20 13.28
CA LEU A 179 -2.41 -3.94 12.91
C LEU A 179 -1.48 -5.15 13.07
N VAL A 180 -2.01 -6.37 12.92
CA VAL A 180 -1.27 -7.63 13.16
C VAL A 180 -1.26 -8.50 11.92
N SER A 181 -0.14 -8.58 11.21
CA SER A 181 -0.05 -9.32 9.95
C SER A 181 -0.05 -10.86 10.11
N ASP A 182 0.15 -11.38 11.32
CA ASP A 182 0.32 -12.80 11.59
C ASP A 182 -0.53 -13.32 12.77
N GLY A 183 -0.61 -14.66 12.88
CA GLY A 183 -1.36 -15.35 13.91
C GLY A 183 -2.89 -15.30 13.75
N PRO A 184 -3.65 -15.80 14.74
CA PRO A 184 -5.11 -15.97 14.63
C PRO A 184 -5.88 -14.66 14.36
N ARG A 185 -5.35 -13.53 14.83
CA ARG A 185 -5.95 -12.20 14.66
C ARG A 185 -5.70 -11.59 13.28
N ALA A 186 -4.75 -12.10 12.49
CA ALA A 186 -4.50 -11.61 11.14
C ALA A 186 -5.72 -11.77 10.22
N SER A 187 -6.60 -12.72 10.51
CA SER A 187 -7.89 -12.88 9.82
C SER A 187 -8.84 -11.69 9.99
N GLN A 188 -8.65 -10.88 11.04
CA GLN A 188 -9.43 -9.67 11.31
C GLN A 188 -8.81 -8.42 10.66
N ASN A 189 -7.60 -8.52 10.12
CA ASN A 189 -6.99 -7.42 9.38
C ASN A 189 -7.92 -6.99 8.26
N ARG A 190 -8.10 -5.68 8.11
CA ARG A 190 -8.94 -5.12 7.04
C ARG A 190 -10.40 -5.61 7.07
N ALA A 191 -10.89 -6.21 8.16
CA ALA A 191 -12.31 -6.56 8.29
C ALA A 191 -13.22 -5.33 8.20
N THR A 192 -12.68 -4.16 8.56
CA THR A 192 -13.34 -2.85 8.46
C THR A 192 -12.86 -2.02 7.27
N ALA A 193 -11.97 -2.58 6.43
CA ALA A 193 -11.45 -1.87 5.26
C ALA A 193 -12.58 -1.53 4.29
N GLN A 194 -12.65 -0.27 3.91
CA GLN A 194 -13.72 0.27 3.11
C GLN A 194 -13.24 1.40 2.22
N ALA A 195 -14.00 1.67 1.16
CA ALA A 195 -13.82 2.87 0.38
C ALA A 195 -14.05 4.14 1.23
N ASP A 196 -13.25 5.16 0.97
CA ASP A 196 -13.34 6.50 1.55
C ASP A 196 -14.59 7.21 1.01
N LEU A 197 -15.63 7.34 1.82
CA LEU A 197 -16.94 7.83 1.38
C LEU A 197 -16.94 9.21 0.71
N LEU A 198 -15.93 10.06 0.99
CA LEU A 198 -15.82 11.39 0.41
C LEU A 198 -15.02 11.42 -0.92
N ASN A 199 -14.45 10.29 -1.33
CA ASN A 199 -13.79 10.17 -2.63
C ASN A 199 -14.79 9.68 -3.69
N PRO A 200 -15.16 10.48 -4.70
CA PRO A 200 -16.12 10.03 -5.72
C PRO A 200 -15.55 8.98 -6.69
N ARG A 201 -14.21 8.82 -6.76
CA ARG A 201 -13.54 7.89 -7.67
C ARG A 201 -13.36 6.53 -7.01
N ARG A 202 -14.00 5.52 -7.60
CA ARG A 202 -14.03 4.14 -7.09
C ARG A 202 -13.33 3.15 -8.01
N LEU A 203 -12.87 2.06 -7.43
CA LEU A 203 -12.32 0.89 -8.11
C LEU A 203 -12.89 -0.38 -7.46
N ASP A 204 -13.08 -1.41 -8.28
CA ASP A 204 -13.66 -2.71 -7.92
C ASP A 204 -15.05 -2.52 -7.26
N CYS A 205 -15.84 -1.57 -7.77
CA CYS A 205 -17.06 -1.06 -7.13
C CYS A 205 -18.29 -1.08 -8.07
N PRO A 206 -18.87 -2.27 -8.33
CA PRO A 206 -20.03 -2.39 -9.21
C PRO A 206 -21.27 -1.70 -8.61
N ALA A 207 -22.26 -1.42 -9.46
CA ALA A 207 -23.51 -0.79 -9.03
C ALA A 207 -24.16 -1.57 -7.87
N GLY A 208 -24.56 -0.85 -6.81
CA GLY A 208 -25.14 -1.43 -5.60
C GLY A 208 -24.16 -2.15 -4.68
N ALA A 209 -22.86 -2.13 -4.97
CA ALA A 209 -21.86 -2.68 -4.05
C ALA A 209 -21.81 -1.90 -2.74
N SER A 210 -21.65 -2.65 -1.64
CA SER A 210 -21.33 -2.05 -0.35
C SER A 210 -19.91 -1.45 -0.37
N LYS A 211 -19.70 -0.40 0.43
CA LYS A 211 -18.39 0.27 0.63
C LYS A 211 -17.24 -0.67 0.96
N PHE A 212 -17.52 -1.83 1.59
CA PHE A 212 -16.53 -2.84 1.96
C PHE A 212 -16.01 -3.66 0.77
N ARG A 213 -16.72 -3.65 -0.37
CA ARG A 213 -16.23 -4.29 -1.60
C ARG A 213 -15.49 -3.31 -2.51
N CYS A 214 -15.56 -2.03 -2.21
CA CYS A 214 -15.03 -0.97 -3.06
C CYS A 214 -13.68 -0.47 -2.55
N GLN A 215 -12.85 0.01 -3.47
CA GLN A 215 -11.66 0.81 -3.19
C GLN A 215 -11.87 2.25 -3.68
N SER A 216 -11.05 3.16 -3.18
CA SER A 216 -11.00 4.55 -3.63
C SER A 216 -9.78 4.75 -4.51
N VAL A 217 -9.86 5.67 -5.47
CA VAL A 217 -8.74 5.98 -6.37
C VAL A 217 -8.29 7.42 -6.12
N ALA A 218 -7.01 7.59 -5.85
CA ALA A 218 -6.36 8.89 -5.91
C ALA A 218 -5.61 9.00 -7.24
N GLU A 219 -5.86 10.07 -7.96
CA GLU A 219 -5.13 10.44 -9.17
C GLU A 219 -4.69 11.88 -8.99
N LEU A 220 -3.38 12.09 -8.94
CA LEU A 220 -2.82 13.41 -8.74
C LEU A 220 -2.89 14.23 -10.03
N PRO A 221 -2.89 15.58 -9.96
CA PRO A 221 -3.14 16.43 -11.12
C PRO A 221 -2.19 16.19 -12.29
N GLU A 222 -0.96 15.76 -12.03
CA GLU A 222 0.07 15.51 -13.04
C GLU A 222 0.16 14.03 -13.45
N ALA A 223 -0.80 13.19 -13.06
CA ALA A 223 -0.83 11.79 -13.47
C ALA A 223 -0.98 11.66 -14.98
N ALA A 224 -0.15 10.81 -15.60
CA ALA A 224 -0.19 10.59 -17.04
C ALA A 224 -1.60 10.12 -17.48
N PRO A 225 -2.17 10.69 -18.56
CA PRO A 225 -3.47 10.27 -19.08
C PRO A 225 -3.46 8.79 -19.49
N GLN A 226 -4.53 8.06 -19.16
CA GLN A 226 -4.75 6.68 -19.62
C GLN A 226 -5.68 6.67 -20.84
N SER A 227 -5.28 7.32 -21.92
CA SER A 227 -6.13 7.52 -23.12
C SER A 227 -6.61 6.23 -23.78
N TRP A 228 -5.93 5.10 -23.53
CA TRP A 228 -6.28 3.80 -24.11
C TRP A 228 -7.44 3.10 -23.39
N THR A 229 -7.77 3.49 -22.16
CA THR A 229 -8.88 2.88 -21.39
C THR A 229 -10.24 3.52 -21.71
N ILE A 230 -10.26 4.57 -22.53
CA ILE A 230 -11.47 5.29 -22.91
C ILE A 230 -12.04 4.69 -24.19
N ASN A 231 -13.32 4.34 -24.19
CA ASN A 231 -14.02 3.89 -25.39
C ASN A 231 -14.00 4.98 -26.47
N LYS A 232 -13.47 4.65 -27.64
CA LYS A 232 -13.49 5.52 -28.82
C LYS A 232 -14.68 5.12 -29.70
N THR A 233 -15.53 6.09 -30.04
CA THR A 233 -16.67 5.89 -30.93
C THR A 233 -16.23 5.30 -32.28
N GLY A 234 -16.97 4.29 -32.77
CA GLY A 234 -16.71 3.64 -34.05
C GLY A 234 -15.62 2.55 -34.05
N THR A 235 -15.10 2.17 -32.88
CA THR A 235 -14.14 1.06 -32.77
C THR A 235 -14.89 -0.27 -32.88
N VAL A 236 -14.54 -1.12 -33.84
CA VAL A 236 -15.02 -2.50 -33.88
C VAL A 236 -14.42 -3.23 -32.68
N GLU A 237 -15.26 -3.91 -31.89
CA GLU A 237 -14.84 -4.59 -30.68
C GLU A 237 -14.37 -6.01 -30.99
N GLY A 238 -13.28 -6.43 -30.34
CA GLY A 238 -12.89 -7.83 -30.31
C GLY A 238 -13.89 -8.68 -29.53
N ARG A 239 -13.80 -10.00 -29.69
CA ARG A 239 -14.73 -10.96 -29.06
C ARG A 239 -14.03 -11.74 -27.96
N VAL A 240 -14.75 -12.00 -26.86
CA VAL A 240 -14.27 -12.88 -25.79
C VAL A 240 -15.10 -14.16 -25.76
N GLU A 241 -14.43 -15.31 -25.75
CA GLU A 241 -15.04 -16.63 -25.65
C GLU A 241 -14.47 -17.39 -24.45
N LYS A 242 -15.34 -18.08 -23.70
CA LYS A 242 -14.93 -18.82 -22.49
C LYS A 242 -14.74 -20.31 -22.80
N HIS A 243 -13.67 -20.87 -22.26
CA HIS A 243 -13.28 -22.26 -22.46
C HIS A 243 -12.84 -22.90 -21.13
N SER A 244 -12.70 -24.22 -21.15
CA SER A 244 -12.03 -24.99 -20.10
C SER A 244 -11.06 -26.01 -20.69
N ILE A 245 -10.04 -26.36 -19.91
CA ILE A 245 -9.08 -27.42 -20.22
C ILE A 245 -8.89 -28.28 -18.98
N LYS A 246 -9.02 -29.60 -19.15
CA LYS A 246 -8.64 -30.56 -18.12
C LYS A 246 -7.13 -30.77 -18.20
N SER A 247 -6.40 -30.32 -17.19
CA SER A 247 -4.95 -30.41 -17.15
C SER A 247 -4.50 -31.79 -16.67
N GLU A 248 -3.60 -32.42 -17.44
CA GLU A 248 -2.97 -33.68 -17.04
C GLU A 248 -1.80 -33.44 -16.10
N ILE A 249 -1.09 -32.32 -16.23
CA ILE A 249 -0.02 -31.92 -15.31
C ILE A 249 -0.60 -31.61 -13.92
N GLN A 250 -1.67 -30.82 -13.87
CA GLN A 250 -2.18 -30.28 -12.60
C GLN A 250 -3.35 -31.09 -12.02
N LYS A 251 -3.88 -32.05 -12.78
CA LYS A 251 -5.01 -32.91 -12.41
C LYS A 251 -6.26 -32.14 -11.97
N ILE A 252 -6.49 -30.99 -12.59
CA ILE A 252 -7.65 -30.13 -12.36
C ILE A 252 -8.23 -29.61 -13.68
N GLU A 253 -9.49 -29.21 -13.67
CA GLU A 253 -10.08 -28.44 -14.76
C GLU A 253 -9.84 -26.95 -14.54
N ARG A 254 -9.34 -26.26 -15.58
CA ARG A 254 -9.08 -24.81 -15.56
C ARG A 254 -9.95 -24.12 -16.59
N SER A 255 -10.65 -23.08 -16.16
CA SER A 255 -11.32 -22.16 -17.07
C SER A 255 -10.39 -21.04 -17.53
N PHE A 256 -10.57 -20.59 -18.76
CA PHE A 256 -9.90 -19.42 -19.31
C PHE A 256 -10.80 -18.76 -20.36
N SER A 257 -10.54 -17.50 -20.65
CA SER A 257 -11.19 -16.78 -21.75
C SER A 257 -10.19 -16.48 -22.85
N VAL A 258 -10.64 -16.49 -24.10
CA VAL A 258 -9.85 -16.08 -25.26
C VAL A 258 -10.49 -14.85 -25.87
N TYR A 259 -9.74 -13.75 -25.86
CA TYR A 259 -10.05 -12.56 -26.64
C TYR A 259 -9.45 -12.72 -28.04
N THR A 260 -10.27 -12.48 -29.06
CA THR A 260 -9.84 -12.33 -30.45
C THR A 260 -9.97 -10.87 -30.87
N PRO A 261 -8.99 -10.32 -31.60
CA PRO A 261 -9.03 -8.94 -32.03
C PRO A 261 -10.16 -8.71 -33.04
N PRO A 262 -10.54 -7.44 -33.28
CA PRO A 262 -11.41 -7.09 -34.39
C PRO A 262 -10.89 -7.69 -35.70
N ASP A 263 -11.79 -8.20 -36.53
CA ASP A 263 -11.49 -8.80 -37.85
C ASP A 263 -10.58 -10.04 -37.82
N TYR A 264 -10.50 -10.76 -36.68
CA TYR A 264 -9.80 -12.04 -36.61
C TYR A 264 -10.31 -13.05 -37.66
N LYS A 265 -9.37 -13.71 -38.33
CA LYS A 265 -9.63 -14.74 -39.36
C LYS A 265 -8.79 -15.99 -39.10
N SER A 266 -9.46 -17.13 -38.97
CA SER A 266 -8.81 -18.43 -38.77
C SER A 266 -7.95 -18.89 -39.94
N ASP A 267 -8.23 -18.41 -41.16
CA ASP A 267 -7.46 -18.66 -42.39
C ASP A 267 -6.54 -17.47 -42.79
N GLY A 268 -6.46 -16.45 -41.94
CA GLY A 268 -5.68 -15.24 -42.18
C GLY A 268 -4.19 -15.35 -41.85
N ARG A 269 -3.54 -14.20 -41.67
CA ARG A 269 -2.18 -14.16 -41.10
C ARG A 269 -2.26 -14.52 -39.61
N PRO A 270 -1.31 -15.29 -39.07
CA PRO A 270 -1.32 -15.63 -37.65
C PRO A 270 -1.13 -14.40 -36.76
N ASP A 271 -2.01 -14.25 -35.77
CA ASP A 271 -1.98 -13.16 -34.79
C ASP A 271 -0.88 -13.39 -33.73
N ALA A 272 -0.48 -12.31 -33.06
CA ALA A 272 0.37 -12.44 -31.87
C ALA A 272 -0.42 -13.12 -30.74
N LEU A 273 0.29 -13.75 -29.79
CA LEU A 273 -0.32 -14.38 -28.62
C LEU A 273 0.16 -13.73 -27.34
N LEU A 274 -0.78 -13.26 -26.52
CA LEU A 274 -0.56 -12.79 -25.16
C LEU A 274 -1.29 -13.72 -24.18
N VAL A 275 -0.62 -14.16 -23.12
CA VAL A 275 -1.29 -14.87 -22.01
C VAL A 275 -1.28 -13.94 -20.81
N LEU A 276 -2.46 -13.73 -20.22
CA LEU A 276 -2.70 -12.97 -18.99
C LEU A 276 -3.26 -13.91 -17.93
N PHE A 277 -2.92 -13.67 -16.67
CA PHE A 277 -3.51 -14.35 -15.52
C PHE A 277 -4.52 -13.44 -14.83
N ASP A 278 -5.28 -13.97 -13.87
CA ASP A 278 -6.34 -13.24 -13.17
C ASP A 278 -7.49 -12.82 -14.11
N GLU A 279 -8.03 -13.78 -14.88
CA GLU A 279 -9.13 -13.58 -15.85
C GLU A 279 -10.24 -12.65 -15.34
N VAL A 280 -10.76 -12.92 -14.14
CA VAL A 280 -11.86 -12.16 -13.55
C VAL A 280 -11.49 -10.69 -13.36
N ASP A 281 -10.27 -10.42 -12.89
CA ASP A 281 -9.80 -9.05 -12.66
C ASP A 281 -9.64 -8.31 -13.99
N TYR A 282 -8.99 -8.93 -14.97
CA TYR A 282 -8.75 -8.31 -16.28
C TYR A 282 -10.01 -8.14 -17.12
N LEU A 283 -11.00 -9.02 -16.97
CA LEU A 283 -12.30 -8.88 -17.64
C LEU A 283 -13.27 -7.97 -16.88
N SER A 284 -12.92 -7.50 -15.68
CA SER A 284 -13.77 -6.55 -14.96
C SER A 284 -13.90 -5.23 -15.72
N SER A 285 -15.08 -4.60 -15.59
CA SER A 285 -15.36 -3.28 -16.17
C SER A 285 -14.37 -2.21 -15.72
N ASP A 286 -13.75 -2.39 -14.56
CA ASP A 286 -12.94 -1.37 -13.91
C ASP A 286 -11.52 -1.32 -14.47
N ARG A 287 -11.03 -2.42 -15.07
CA ARG A 287 -9.71 -2.46 -15.70
C ARG A 287 -9.70 -1.96 -17.13
N GLN A 288 -10.85 -1.96 -17.82
CA GLN A 288 -10.97 -1.51 -19.22
C GLN A 288 -9.96 -2.21 -20.15
N THR A 289 -9.65 -3.48 -19.87
CA THR A 289 -8.62 -4.24 -20.59
C THR A 289 -8.99 -4.42 -22.06
N LEU A 290 -10.25 -4.82 -22.33
CA LEU A 290 -10.73 -5.05 -23.70
C LEU A 290 -10.71 -3.75 -24.51
N THR A 291 -11.17 -2.65 -23.93
CA THR A 291 -11.08 -1.29 -24.50
C THR A 291 -9.64 -0.92 -24.85
N THR A 292 -8.71 -1.19 -23.93
CA THR A 292 -7.29 -0.92 -24.12
C THR A 292 -6.72 -1.72 -25.28
N LEU A 293 -7.01 -3.02 -25.34
CA LEU A 293 -6.57 -3.91 -26.43
C LEU A 293 -7.14 -3.44 -27.78
N ASN A 294 -8.45 -3.23 -27.87
CA ASN A 294 -9.11 -2.75 -29.09
C ASN A 294 -8.47 -1.45 -29.59
N ASN A 295 -8.31 -0.45 -28.71
CA ASN A 295 -7.77 0.84 -29.08
C ASN A 295 -6.30 0.76 -29.54
N LEU A 296 -5.46 -0.05 -28.87
CA LEU A 296 -4.05 -0.22 -29.22
C LEU A 296 -3.89 -0.93 -30.58
N ILE A 297 -4.73 -1.92 -30.85
CA ILE A 297 -4.72 -2.70 -32.11
C ILE A 297 -5.19 -1.82 -33.27
N VAL A 298 -6.32 -1.12 -33.13
CA VAL A 298 -6.84 -0.23 -34.18
C VAL A 298 -5.85 0.91 -34.47
N ALA A 299 -5.19 1.45 -33.44
CA ALA A 299 -4.14 2.46 -33.63
C ALA A 299 -2.79 1.88 -34.10
N SER A 300 -2.71 0.57 -34.40
CA SER A 300 -1.49 -0.14 -34.81
C SER A 300 -0.29 0.07 -33.87
N LYS A 301 -0.56 0.28 -32.57
CA LYS A 301 0.47 0.37 -31.52
C LYS A 301 0.94 -1.00 -31.05
N ILE A 302 0.07 -2.00 -31.19
CA ILE A 302 0.41 -3.42 -31.10
C ILE A 302 -0.16 -4.13 -32.35
N PRO A 303 0.43 -5.25 -32.81
CA PRO A 303 -0.17 -6.04 -33.88
C PRO A 303 -1.51 -6.65 -33.43
N PRO A 304 -2.35 -7.13 -34.37
CA PRO A 304 -3.45 -8.02 -34.03
C PRO A 304 -2.99 -9.13 -33.08
N THR A 305 -3.64 -9.23 -31.92
CA THR A 305 -3.19 -10.05 -30.80
C THR A 305 -4.37 -10.79 -30.20
N ILE A 306 -4.27 -12.11 -30.17
CA ILE A 306 -5.14 -12.97 -29.38
C ILE A 306 -4.63 -12.96 -27.93
N VAL A 307 -5.56 -12.79 -26.98
CA VAL A 307 -5.24 -12.75 -25.56
C VAL A 307 -5.93 -13.89 -24.83
N VAL A 308 -5.17 -14.74 -24.16
CA VAL A 308 -5.66 -15.85 -23.34
C VAL A 308 -5.62 -15.42 -21.88
N LEU A 309 -6.79 -15.26 -21.27
CA LEU A 309 -6.97 -14.85 -19.88
C LEU A 309 -7.26 -16.07 -19.01
N VAL A 310 -6.26 -16.53 -18.25
CA VAL A 310 -6.34 -17.74 -17.42
C VAL A 310 -7.03 -17.44 -16.09
N GLY A 311 -8.07 -18.21 -15.78
CA GLY A 311 -8.80 -18.11 -14.53
C GLY A 311 -8.07 -18.77 -13.36
N ASN A 312 -8.31 -18.23 -12.16
CA ASN A 312 -7.85 -18.82 -10.91
C ASN A 312 -8.77 -19.97 -10.49
N VAL A 313 -8.19 -21.06 -9.96
CA VAL A 313 -8.97 -22.21 -9.44
C VAL A 313 -8.98 -22.17 -7.91
N GLY A 314 -10.13 -21.85 -7.32
CA GLY A 314 -10.28 -21.75 -5.86
C GLY A 314 -9.21 -20.87 -5.23
N ASN A 315 -8.56 -21.34 -4.16
CA ASN A 315 -7.49 -20.62 -3.47
C ASN A 315 -6.08 -20.92 -4.04
N ARG A 316 -5.97 -21.56 -5.21
CA ARG A 316 -4.68 -21.96 -5.80
C ARG A 316 -3.90 -20.82 -6.43
N ARG A 317 -4.46 -19.62 -6.54
CA ARG A 317 -3.80 -18.47 -7.18
C ARG A 317 -2.36 -18.27 -6.71
N LEU A 318 -2.11 -18.28 -5.39
CA LEU A 318 -0.75 -18.12 -4.85
C LEU A 318 0.13 -19.35 -5.11
N VAL A 319 -0.45 -20.55 -5.12
CA VAL A 319 0.27 -21.79 -5.47
C VAL A 319 0.70 -21.77 -6.93
N ASP A 320 -0.14 -21.26 -7.83
CA ASP A 320 0.13 -21.24 -9.26
C ASP A 320 1.11 -20.13 -9.66
N LEU A 321 0.97 -18.92 -9.07
CA LEU A 321 1.69 -17.73 -9.52
C LEU A 321 3.03 -17.48 -8.80
N VAL A 322 3.28 -18.11 -7.64
CA VAL A 322 4.55 -17.95 -6.90
C VAL A 322 5.56 -18.99 -7.38
N ALA A 323 6.25 -18.66 -8.48
CA ALA A 323 7.39 -19.42 -9.03
C ALA A 323 7.16 -20.94 -9.13
N ASN A 324 5.94 -21.36 -9.50
CA ASN A 324 5.59 -22.77 -9.56
C ASN A 324 5.89 -23.37 -10.94
N PRO A 325 6.85 -24.31 -11.06
CA PRO A 325 7.21 -24.92 -12.34
C PRO A 325 6.07 -25.75 -12.93
N GLU A 326 5.21 -26.38 -12.12
CA GLU A 326 4.05 -27.15 -12.57
C GLU A 326 3.08 -26.27 -13.37
N PHE A 327 2.82 -25.05 -12.87
CA PHE A 327 1.95 -24.09 -13.58
C PHE A 327 2.61 -23.58 -14.86
N GLY A 328 3.93 -23.33 -14.84
CA GLY A 328 4.69 -22.99 -16.03
C GLY A 328 4.62 -24.08 -17.10
N GLU A 329 4.75 -25.35 -16.70
CA GLU A 329 4.67 -26.50 -17.59
C GLU A 329 3.26 -26.63 -18.20
N PHE A 330 2.21 -26.51 -17.39
CA PHE A 330 0.82 -26.45 -17.87
C PHE A 330 0.63 -25.42 -18.98
N VAL A 331 1.10 -24.19 -18.76
CA VAL A 331 0.99 -23.12 -19.76
C VAL A 331 1.75 -23.50 -21.04
N ALA A 332 2.94 -24.08 -20.92
CA ALA A 332 3.83 -24.41 -22.02
C ALA A 332 3.34 -25.55 -22.92
N THR A 333 2.87 -26.64 -22.30
CA THR A 333 2.70 -27.94 -22.95
C THR A 333 1.24 -28.34 -23.11
N GLU A 334 0.32 -27.70 -22.38
CA GLU A 334 -1.11 -27.97 -22.51
C GLU A 334 -1.87 -26.77 -23.06
N LEU A 335 -1.80 -25.61 -22.38
CA LEU A 335 -2.61 -24.44 -22.74
C LEU A 335 -2.21 -23.83 -24.10
N VAL A 336 -0.93 -23.48 -24.28
CA VAL A 336 -0.47 -22.87 -25.54
C VAL A 336 -0.66 -23.80 -26.75
N PRO A 337 -0.37 -25.11 -26.67
CA PRO A 337 -0.71 -26.05 -27.73
C PRO A 337 -2.21 -26.12 -28.02
N TRP A 338 -3.07 -26.14 -27.00
CA TRP A 338 -4.52 -26.07 -27.18
C TRP A 338 -4.93 -24.81 -27.94
N VAL A 339 -4.36 -23.64 -27.61
CA VAL A 339 -4.69 -22.38 -28.30
C VAL A 339 -4.27 -22.46 -29.77
N ARG A 340 -3.12 -23.06 -30.08
CA ARG A 340 -2.63 -23.23 -31.46
C ARG A 340 -3.45 -24.18 -32.31
N THR A 341 -4.19 -25.12 -31.71
CA THR A 341 -5.08 -26.02 -32.46
C THR A 341 -6.43 -25.38 -32.74
N HIS A 342 -6.85 -24.39 -31.95
CA HIS A 342 -8.17 -23.74 -32.07
C HIS A 342 -8.11 -22.35 -32.71
N TYR A 343 -6.95 -21.68 -32.65
CA TYR A 343 -6.77 -20.31 -33.11
C TYR A 343 -5.51 -20.15 -33.98
N ASN A 344 -5.60 -19.26 -34.98
CA ASN A 344 -4.51 -18.92 -35.88
C ASN A 344 -3.54 -17.94 -35.21
N VAL A 345 -2.71 -18.48 -34.32
CA VAL A 345 -1.68 -17.73 -33.58
C VAL A 345 -0.29 -18.06 -34.08
N THR A 346 0.61 -17.10 -33.98
CA THR A 346 1.99 -17.27 -34.39
C THR A 346 2.73 -18.32 -33.56
N VAL A 347 3.56 -19.13 -34.23
CA VAL A 347 4.53 -20.03 -33.59
C VAL A 347 5.88 -19.36 -33.32
N SER A 348 6.06 -18.12 -33.81
CA SER A 348 7.30 -17.38 -33.66
C SER A 348 7.51 -16.92 -32.22
N ARG A 349 8.59 -17.40 -31.59
CA ARG A 349 8.97 -17.03 -30.22
C ARG A 349 9.16 -15.53 -30.01
N ARG A 350 9.48 -14.76 -31.06
CA ARG A 350 9.62 -13.29 -30.99
C ARG A 350 8.28 -12.54 -30.90
N ARG A 351 7.15 -13.22 -31.11
CA ARG A 351 5.79 -12.66 -31.10
C ARG A 351 4.86 -13.37 -30.09
N LEU A 352 5.45 -14.02 -29.09
CA LEU A 352 4.77 -14.63 -27.95
C LEU A 352 5.14 -13.89 -26.64
N PRO A 353 4.69 -12.63 -26.46
CA PRO A 353 4.83 -11.97 -25.16
C PRO A 353 3.97 -12.69 -24.12
N LEU A 354 4.60 -13.29 -23.10
CA LEU A 354 3.90 -13.71 -21.89
C LEU A 354 3.89 -12.53 -20.92
N ALA A 355 2.72 -12.04 -20.51
CA ALA A 355 2.63 -10.99 -19.51
C ALA A 355 2.03 -11.58 -18.23
N VAL A 356 2.89 -11.78 -17.25
CA VAL A 356 2.51 -12.21 -15.91
C VAL A 356 2.30 -10.95 -15.07
N THR A 357 1.06 -10.70 -14.65
CA THR A 357 0.83 -9.75 -13.56
C THR A 357 0.47 -10.55 -12.32
N VAL A 358 1.46 -10.82 -11.48
CA VAL A 358 1.18 -11.32 -10.14
C VAL A 358 0.82 -10.11 -9.27
N ARG A 359 -0.46 -9.97 -8.90
CA ARG A 359 -0.86 -9.11 -7.78
C ARG A 359 -0.93 -9.97 -6.52
N ALA A 360 0.18 -10.58 -6.12
CA ALA A 360 0.30 -11.16 -4.79
C ALA A 360 0.78 -10.04 -3.87
N GLY A 361 0.14 -9.86 -2.72
CA GLY A 361 0.57 -8.84 -1.76
C GLY A 361 2.09 -8.86 -1.54
N SER A 362 2.67 -7.67 -1.40
CA SER A 362 4.06 -7.41 -0.96
C SER A 362 5.24 -8.02 -1.74
N GLN A 363 5.06 -8.77 -2.83
CA GLN A 363 6.19 -9.35 -3.58
C GLN A 363 6.36 -8.68 -4.95
N PRO A 364 7.60 -8.46 -5.43
CA PRO A 364 7.87 -7.84 -6.72
C PRO A 364 7.36 -8.71 -7.88
N HIS A 365 7.14 -8.08 -9.03
CA HIS A 365 6.67 -8.71 -10.26
C HIS A 365 7.58 -9.88 -10.67
N THR A 366 7.12 -11.12 -10.48
CA THR A 366 7.80 -12.31 -11.00
C THR A 366 7.37 -12.53 -12.46
N TRP A 367 8.34 -12.50 -13.39
CA TRP A 367 8.13 -12.90 -14.77
C TRP A 367 8.28 -14.41 -14.90
N LEU A 368 7.22 -15.12 -15.28
CA LEU A 368 7.33 -16.53 -15.66
C LEU A 368 7.84 -16.59 -17.11
N CYS A 369 9.07 -17.04 -17.35
CA CYS A 369 9.60 -17.21 -18.71
C CYS A 369 9.49 -18.68 -19.13
N VAL A 370 8.53 -18.99 -20.00
CA VAL A 370 8.13 -20.38 -20.32
C VAL A 370 8.88 -20.94 -21.54
N THR A 371 10.17 -20.59 -21.70
CA THR A 371 10.99 -21.28 -22.70
C THR A 371 11.72 -22.48 -22.06
N PRO A 372 11.82 -23.62 -22.75
CA PRO A 372 12.47 -24.83 -22.21
C PRO A 372 13.94 -24.65 -21.77
N ARG A 373 14.60 -23.54 -22.16
CA ARG A 373 15.98 -23.24 -21.76
C ARG A 373 16.10 -22.35 -20.51
N CYS A 374 15.03 -21.69 -20.06
CA CYS A 374 15.08 -20.85 -18.85
C CYS A 374 14.61 -21.58 -17.59
N LEU A 375 13.83 -22.65 -17.71
CA LEU A 375 13.43 -23.53 -16.59
C LEU A 375 14.61 -24.18 -15.85
N ALA A 376 15.83 -24.10 -16.41
CA ALA A 376 17.06 -24.55 -15.76
C ALA A 376 17.78 -23.46 -14.94
N THR A 377 17.29 -22.21 -14.93
CA THR A 377 17.99 -21.03 -14.39
C THR A 377 17.13 -20.05 -13.58
N CYS A 378 15.88 -20.41 -13.26
CA CYS A 378 15.07 -19.67 -12.27
C CYS A 378 15.14 -20.33 -10.90
#